data_AF-A0A1J5T937-F1
#
_entry.id   AF-A0A1J5T937-F1
#
_cell.length_a   1.000
_cell.length_b   1.000
_cell.length_c   1.000
_cell.angle_alpha   90.00
_cell.angle_beta   90.00
_cell.angle_gamma   90.00
#
_symmetry.space_group_name_H-M   'P 1'
#
loop_
_entity.id
_entity.type
_entity.pdbx_description
1 polymer ?
#
loop_
_entity_poly.entity_id
_entity_poly.type
_entity_poly.pdbx_seq_one_letter_code
_entity_poly.pdbx_strand_id
1 'polypeptide(L)'
;MKLLASLLLCLFVSVAWAAEGDTPRLDIGKGGQCVRDPQWMRKNHMHLLVHQRDETVRKGNRIEQDGLKNCVECHASLSDNSVIARDDSFCVGCHRYAAVKIDCFECHASKRRTALVMKDGK
;
A
#
# COMPACT_ATOMS: atom_id res chain seq x y z
N MET A 1 -58.70 -33.74 7.82
CA MET A 1 -58.09 -32.80 6.86
C MET A 1 -57.86 -31.48 7.55
N LYS A 2 -56.62 -30.99 7.48
CA LYS A 2 -56.14 -29.69 7.96
C LYS A 2 -56.11 -29.55 9.47
N LEU A 3 -54.91 -29.43 10.03
CA LEU A 3 -54.48 -28.27 10.81
C LEU A 3 -53.06 -28.53 11.36
N LEU A 4 -52.20 -27.51 11.18
CA LEU A 4 -50.98 -27.26 11.96
C LEU A 4 -49.76 -28.12 11.64
N ALA A 5 -49.09 -27.83 10.52
CA ALA A 5 -47.67 -28.12 10.41
C ALA A 5 -46.94 -27.01 9.65
N SER A 6 -45.92 -26.46 10.31
CA SER A 6 -44.84 -25.63 9.76
C SER A 6 -45.19 -24.21 9.34
N LEU A 7 -45.47 -23.43 10.39
CA LEU A 7 -45.03 -22.05 10.54
C LEU A 7 -43.48 -21.99 10.49
N LEU A 8 -42.94 -20.94 9.85
CA LEU A 8 -41.55 -20.43 9.94
C LEU A 8 -40.42 -21.27 9.31
N LEU A 9 -40.31 -21.23 7.97
CA LEU A 9 -39.00 -21.24 7.31
C LEU A 9 -38.45 -19.81 7.35
N CYS A 10 -37.88 -19.42 8.50
CA CYS A 10 -37.14 -18.17 8.64
C CYS A 10 -35.99 -18.16 7.64
N LEU A 11 -35.98 -17.14 6.78
CA LEU A 11 -34.81 -16.70 6.04
C LEU A 11 -33.62 -16.58 7.01
N PHE A 12 -32.66 -17.48 6.90
CA PHE A 12 -31.30 -17.20 7.33
C PHE A 12 -30.67 -16.28 6.28
N VAL A 13 -30.98 -14.98 6.36
CA VAL A 13 -30.11 -13.97 5.75
C VAL A 13 -28.85 -13.96 6.61
N SER A 14 -27.82 -14.66 6.15
CA SER A 14 -26.47 -14.50 6.68
C SER A 14 -26.06 -13.06 6.45
N VAL A 15 -26.19 -12.24 7.49
CA VAL A 15 -25.55 -10.93 7.54
C VAL A 15 -24.05 -11.20 7.59
N ALA A 16 -23.41 -11.15 6.42
CA ALA A 16 -21.97 -11.15 6.32
C ALA A 16 -21.48 -9.78 6.83
N TRP A 17 -21.13 -9.70 8.12
CA TRP A 17 -20.32 -8.60 8.61
C TRP A 17 -18.93 -8.74 7.98
N ALA A 18 -18.67 -7.93 6.96
CA ALA A 18 -17.29 -7.63 6.59
C ALA A 18 -16.70 -6.84 7.75
N ALA A 19 -15.98 -7.52 8.64
CA ALA A 19 -15.08 -6.85 9.56
C ALA A 19 -13.98 -6.21 8.72
N GLU A 20 -14.15 -4.95 8.34
CA GLU A 20 -13.07 -4.11 7.88
C GLU A 20 -12.09 -3.99 9.04
N GLY A 21 -11.07 -4.85 9.04
CA GLY A 21 -9.97 -4.76 9.99
C GLY A 21 -9.41 -3.33 9.98
N ASP A 22 -9.02 -2.85 11.16
CA ASP A 22 -8.55 -1.49 11.42
C ASP A 22 -7.29 -1.18 10.58
N THR A 23 -7.49 -0.77 9.33
CA THR A 23 -6.40 -0.42 8.42
C THR A 23 -5.97 1.02 8.67
N PRO A 24 -4.65 1.31 8.68
CA PRO A 24 -4.19 2.65 8.98
C PRO A 24 -4.65 3.62 7.89
N ARG A 25 -5.04 4.82 8.30
CA ARG A 25 -5.27 5.93 7.37
C ARG A 25 -3.90 6.50 6.97
N LEU A 26 -3.53 6.31 5.70
CA LEU A 26 -2.25 6.74 5.14
C LEU A 26 -2.44 7.83 4.09
N ASP A 27 -1.45 8.72 3.98
CA ASP A 27 -1.29 9.57 2.80
C ASP A 27 -0.78 8.70 1.64
N ILE A 28 -1.64 8.44 0.65
CA ILE A 28 -1.34 7.56 -0.48
C ILE A 28 -0.62 8.28 -1.63
N GLY A 29 -0.32 9.57 -1.48
CA GLY A 29 0.30 10.38 -2.52
C GLY A 29 -0.63 10.56 -3.74
N LYS A 30 -0.12 10.21 -4.93
CA LYS A 30 -0.83 10.39 -6.21
C LYS A 30 -2.03 9.44 -6.36
N GLY A 31 -1.95 8.24 -5.77
CA GLY A 31 -2.94 7.18 -5.99
C GLY A 31 -3.05 6.72 -7.45
N GLY A 32 -4.13 6.02 -7.79
CA GLY A 32 -4.43 5.50 -9.13
C GLY A 32 -4.11 4.02 -9.31
N GLN A 33 -3.91 3.58 -10.57
CA GLN A 33 -3.53 2.20 -10.87
C GLN A 33 -2.14 1.91 -10.32
N CYS A 34 -2.10 1.07 -9.28
CA CYS A 34 -0.87 0.67 -8.62
C CYS A 34 -0.10 -0.37 -9.44
N VAL A 35 1.17 -0.57 -9.11
CA VAL A 35 2.03 -1.61 -9.73
C VAL A 35 1.41 -3.01 -9.64
N ARG A 36 0.60 -3.26 -8.61
CA ARG A 36 -0.14 -4.50 -8.34
C ARG A 36 -1.41 -4.18 -7.54
N ASP A 37 -2.28 -5.17 -7.40
CA ASP A 37 -3.46 -5.09 -6.53
C ASP A 37 -3.07 -4.81 -5.06
N PRO A 38 -3.81 -3.95 -4.32
CA PRO A 38 -3.51 -3.62 -2.93
C PRO A 38 -3.50 -4.83 -1.97
N GLN A 39 -4.38 -5.81 -2.17
CA GLN A 39 -4.39 -7.04 -1.35
C GLN A 39 -3.16 -7.89 -1.64
N TRP A 40 -2.75 -7.99 -2.91
CA TRP A 40 -1.50 -8.65 -3.27
C TRP A 40 -0.29 -7.95 -2.64
N MET A 41 -0.23 -6.61 -2.69
CA MET A 41 0.87 -5.84 -2.09
C MET A 41 0.97 -6.06 -0.58
N ARG A 42 -0.13 -6.01 0.17
CA ARG A 42 -0.08 -6.26 1.63
C ARG A 42 0.51 -7.62 2.00
N LYS A 43 0.32 -8.64 1.15
CA LYS A 43 0.84 -9.99 1.37
C LYS A 43 2.28 -10.18 0.87
N ASN A 44 2.66 -9.49 -0.21
CA ASN A 44 3.87 -9.81 -0.97
C ASN A 44 4.91 -8.68 -1.04
N HIS A 45 4.63 -7.48 -0.50
CA HIS A 45 5.49 -6.32 -0.74
C HIS A 45 6.96 -6.56 -0.33
N MET A 46 7.22 -7.16 0.83
CA MET A 46 8.60 -7.40 1.26
C MET A 46 9.31 -8.42 0.38
N HIS A 47 8.62 -9.47 -0.05
CA HIS A 47 9.19 -10.44 -0.99
C HIS A 47 9.54 -9.79 -2.33
N LEU A 48 8.65 -8.94 -2.85
CA LEU A 48 8.91 -8.17 -4.06
C LEU A 48 10.13 -7.26 -3.91
N LEU A 49 10.21 -6.50 -2.81
CA LEU A 49 11.31 -5.56 -2.58
C LEU A 49 12.66 -6.27 -2.41
N VAL A 50 12.71 -7.39 -1.70
CA VAL A 50 13.94 -8.19 -1.53
C VAL A 50 14.38 -8.80 -2.86
N HIS A 51 13.44 -9.36 -3.63
CA HIS A 51 13.74 -9.88 -4.95
C HIS A 51 14.29 -8.79 -5.86
N GLN A 52 13.62 -7.63 -5.92
CA GLN A 52 14.04 -6.51 -6.76
C GLN A 52 15.41 -5.95 -6.34
N ARG A 53 15.70 -5.92 -5.03
CA ARG A 53 17.02 -5.55 -4.51
C ARG A 53 18.09 -6.48 -5.04
N ASP A 54 17.89 -7.79 -4.97
CA ASP A 54 18.90 -8.75 -5.41
C ASP A 54 19.07 -8.74 -6.95
N GLU A 55 17.97 -8.62 -7.71
CA GLU A 55 18.03 -8.44 -9.17
C GLU A 55 18.84 -7.19 -9.54
N THR A 56 18.54 -6.04 -8.92
CA THR A 56 19.15 -4.77 -9.29
C THR A 56 20.58 -4.62 -8.78
N VAL A 57 20.82 -4.93 -7.50
CA VAL A 57 22.11 -4.66 -6.84
C VAL A 57 23.12 -5.77 -7.08
N ARG A 58 22.69 -7.04 -7.01
CA ARG A 58 23.63 -8.18 -7.13
C ARG A 58 23.79 -8.65 -8.57
N LYS A 59 22.70 -8.64 -9.35
CA LYS A 59 22.70 -9.16 -10.73
C LYS A 59 22.76 -8.07 -11.80
N GLY A 60 22.56 -6.81 -11.43
CA GLY A 60 22.53 -5.68 -12.38
C GLY A 60 21.28 -5.63 -13.27
N ASN A 61 20.27 -6.47 -13.02
CA ASN A 61 19.02 -6.51 -13.77
C ASN A 61 18.02 -5.48 -13.22
N ARG A 62 17.62 -4.53 -14.07
CA ARG A 62 16.70 -3.44 -13.69
C ARG A 62 15.31 -3.69 -14.28
N ILE A 63 14.44 -4.25 -13.46
CA ILE A 63 13.02 -4.41 -13.79
C ILE A 63 12.32 -3.08 -13.51
N GLU A 64 11.88 -2.41 -14.57
CA GLU A 64 11.37 -1.04 -14.47
C GLU A 64 10.05 -0.97 -13.70
N GLN A 65 9.10 -1.87 -13.95
CA GLN A 65 7.74 -1.80 -13.39
C GLN A 65 7.70 -1.90 -11.85
N ASP A 66 8.49 -2.80 -11.27
CA ASP A 66 8.52 -3.13 -9.84
C ASP A 66 9.65 -2.40 -9.09
N GLY A 67 10.33 -1.46 -9.76
CA GLY A 67 11.43 -0.70 -9.19
C GLY A 67 10.98 0.25 -8.07
N LEU A 68 11.75 0.30 -6.97
CA LEU A 68 11.46 1.12 -5.78
C LEU A 68 11.18 2.61 -6.12
N LYS A 69 11.79 3.12 -7.18
CA LYS A 69 11.57 4.49 -7.66
C LYS A 69 10.11 4.77 -8.01
N ASN A 70 9.42 3.83 -8.65
CA ASN A 70 8.02 4.01 -9.05
C ASN A 70 7.10 4.02 -7.84
N CYS A 71 7.45 3.23 -6.81
CA CYS A 71 6.74 3.24 -5.54
C CYS A 71 6.83 4.63 -4.90
N VAL A 72 8.02 5.21 -4.81
CA VAL A 72 8.23 6.57 -4.24
C VAL A 72 7.56 7.64 -5.10
N GLU A 73 7.62 7.55 -6.44
CA GLU A 73 6.93 8.49 -7.33
C GLU A 73 5.41 8.50 -7.14
N CYS A 74 4.80 7.36 -6.79
CA CYS A 74 3.36 7.30 -6.53
C CYS A 74 3.02 7.66 -5.08
N HIS A 75 3.72 7.08 -4.10
CA HIS A 75 3.33 7.11 -2.69
C HIS A 75 3.91 8.27 -1.88
N ALA A 76 4.87 9.01 -2.42
CA ALA A 76 5.31 10.23 -1.77
C ALA A 76 4.12 11.20 -1.64
N SER A 77 4.02 11.86 -0.48
CA SER A 77 2.97 12.87 -0.27
C SER A 77 3.06 13.96 -1.34
N LEU A 78 1.92 14.46 -1.79
CA LEU A 78 1.88 15.64 -2.67
C LEU A 78 2.27 16.92 -1.92
N SER A 79 2.21 16.92 -0.59
CA SER A 79 2.51 18.10 0.23
C SER A 79 4.01 18.32 0.49
N ASP A 80 4.76 17.25 0.80
CA ASP A 80 6.17 17.32 1.19
C ASP A 80 7.10 16.47 0.31
N ASN A 81 6.54 15.76 -0.67
CA ASN A 81 7.24 14.87 -1.60
C ASN A 81 7.99 13.72 -0.94
N SER A 82 7.61 13.31 0.27
CA SER A 82 8.27 12.24 1.03
C SER A 82 7.34 11.06 1.31
N VAL A 83 7.92 9.88 1.44
CA VAL A 83 7.24 8.68 1.97
C VAL A 83 7.50 8.43 3.46
N ILE A 84 8.31 9.27 4.11
CA ILE A 84 8.72 9.12 5.53
C ILE A 84 8.67 10.41 6.37
N ALA A 85 8.21 11.54 5.82
CA ALA A 85 8.36 12.84 6.51
C ALA A 85 7.42 13.01 7.72
N ARG A 86 6.31 12.28 7.74
CA ARG A 86 5.26 12.36 8.76
C ARG A 86 4.81 10.97 9.16
N ASP A 87 4.25 10.82 10.34
CA ASP A 87 3.75 9.53 10.85
C ASP A 87 2.69 8.86 9.95
N ASP A 88 1.95 9.65 9.17
CA ASP A 88 0.95 9.20 8.21
C ASP A 88 1.49 9.06 6.77
N SER A 89 2.77 9.38 6.51
CA SER A 89 3.39 9.15 5.21
C SER A 89 3.39 7.66 4.89
N PHE A 90 3.10 7.30 3.63
CA PHE A 90 2.75 5.93 3.25
C PHE A 90 3.68 4.82 3.81
N CYS A 91 4.99 4.95 3.61
CA CYS A 91 5.92 3.91 4.04
C CYS A 91 5.98 3.83 5.57
N VAL A 92 6.25 4.94 6.25
CA VAL A 92 6.42 4.94 7.72
C VAL A 92 5.12 4.64 8.46
N GLY A 93 3.97 5.13 8.00
CA GLY A 93 2.68 4.85 8.63
C GLY A 93 2.30 3.37 8.55
N CYS A 94 2.51 2.73 7.39
CA CYS A 94 2.28 1.30 7.22
C CYS A 94 3.24 0.46 8.08
N HIS A 95 4.53 0.82 8.10
CA HIS A 95 5.53 0.10 8.89
C HIS A 95 5.32 0.28 10.40
N ARG A 96 4.87 1.46 10.84
CA ARG A 96 4.44 1.70 12.20
C ARG A 96 3.24 0.82 12.57
N TYR A 97 2.23 0.77 11.71
CA TYR A 97 1.06 -0.11 11.90
C TYR A 97 1.45 -1.58 12.00
N ALA A 98 2.37 -2.04 11.14
CA ALA A 98 2.86 -3.41 11.13
C ALA A 98 3.96 -3.69 12.18
N ALA A 99 4.33 -2.70 13.00
CA ALA A 99 5.40 -2.78 14.00
C ALA A 99 6.76 -3.27 13.44
N VAL A 100 7.08 -2.87 12.21
CA VAL A 100 8.35 -3.21 11.53
C VAL A 100 9.19 -1.96 11.30
N LYS A 101 10.51 -2.10 11.37
CA LYS A 101 11.44 -1.00 11.08
C LYS A 101 11.61 -0.84 9.57
N ILE A 102 11.83 0.40 9.13
CA ILE A 102 12.26 0.70 7.76
C ILE A 102 13.76 0.89 7.76
N ASP A 103 14.47 0.12 6.97
CA ASP A 103 15.92 0.21 6.73
C ASP A 103 16.24 0.68 5.31
N CYS A 104 15.25 0.75 4.42
CA CYS A 104 15.46 0.94 2.99
C CYS A 104 16.07 2.31 2.64
N PHE A 105 15.75 3.34 3.43
CA PHE A 105 16.13 4.72 3.17
C PHE A 105 17.51 5.11 3.73
N GLU A 106 18.24 4.16 4.31
CA GLU A 106 19.67 4.36 4.59
C GLU A 106 20.46 4.50 3.27
N CYS A 107 19.99 3.82 2.21
CA CYS A 107 20.61 3.85 0.87
C CYS A 107 19.71 4.47 -0.20
N HIS A 108 18.39 4.51 -0.03
CA HIS A 108 17.45 5.02 -1.02
C HIS A 108 16.88 6.40 -0.69
N ALA A 109 16.68 7.22 -1.73
CA ALA A 109 15.99 8.50 -1.58
C ALA A 109 14.51 8.28 -1.26
N SER A 110 14.05 8.90 -0.17
CA SER A 110 12.66 8.85 0.28
C SER A 110 11.74 9.87 -0.41
N LYS A 111 12.29 10.67 -1.32
CA LYS A 111 11.57 11.73 -2.02
C LYS A 111 11.45 11.45 -3.52
N ARG A 112 10.40 11.98 -4.14
CA ARG A 112 10.26 11.97 -5.60
C ARG A 112 11.48 12.61 -6.26
N ARG A 113 11.93 12.02 -7.35
CA ARG A 113 13.01 12.52 -8.21
C ARG A 113 12.51 13.46 -9.32
N THR A 114 11.20 13.56 -9.53
CA THR A 114 10.66 14.38 -10.62
C THR A 114 10.19 15.75 -10.16
N ALA A 115 10.49 16.77 -10.98
CA ALA A 115 10.24 18.20 -10.83
C ALA A 115 8.76 18.65 -10.76
N LEU A 116 7.92 17.96 -9.98
CA LEU A 116 6.61 18.49 -9.56
C LEU A 116 6.74 19.69 -8.61
N VAL A 117 7.95 19.94 -8.08
CA VAL A 117 8.28 21.04 -7.16
C VAL A 117 8.31 22.41 -7.84
N MET A 118 8.24 22.52 -9.18
CA MET A 118 8.39 23.83 -9.87
C MET A 118 7.17 24.32 -10.66
N LYS A 119 6.03 23.62 -10.69
CA LYS A 119 4.90 24.03 -11.55
C LYS A 119 3.76 24.78 -10.86
N ASP A 120 3.60 24.66 -9.54
CA ASP A 120 2.41 25.20 -8.85
C ASP A 120 2.74 26.29 -7.82
N GLY A 121 3.92 26.92 -7.94
CA GLY A 121 4.41 28.00 -7.07
C GLY A 121 4.39 29.39 -7.71
N LYS A 122 3.41 29.72 -8.55
CA LYS A 122 3.15 31.10 -9.00
C LYS A 122 1.66 31.37 -9.14
#